data_AF-A0A6M3LQN1-F1
#
_entry.id   AF-A0A6M3LQN1-F1
#
_cell.length_a   1.000
_cell.length_b   1.000
_cell.length_c   1.000
_cell.angle_alpha   90.00
_cell.angle_beta   90.00
_cell.angle_gamma   90.00
#
_symmetry.space_group_name_H-M   'P 1'
#
loop_
_entity.id
_entity.type
_entity.pdbx_description
1 polymer ?
#
loop_
_entity_poly.entity_id
_entity_poly.type
_entity_poly.pdbx_seq_one_letter_code
_entity_poly.pdbx_strand_id
1 'polypeptide(L)' 'MDFIEIGGSRTIDGLRLMIGAAFGENGYLDTRLVEVPIALLIIEVAKIAEDRDEWFPCGKWATIQAIQGRVENELKTLF' A
#
# COMPACT_ATOMS: atom_id res chain seq x y z
N MET A 1 3.87 -17.12 -3.45
CA MET A 1 3.62 -15.67 -3.62
C MET A 1 4.03 -15.04 -2.32
N ASP A 2 4.92 -14.06 -2.41
CA ASP A 2 5.47 -13.39 -1.23
C ASP A 2 4.52 -12.26 -0.82
N PHE A 3 4.31 -12.13 0.49
CA PHE A 3 3.35 -11.20 1.07
C PHE A 3 4.06 -10.27 2.03
N ILE A 4 3.68 -9.00 2.00
CA ILE A 4 4.05 -8.06 3.05
C ILE A 4 2.83 -7.73 3.89
N GLU A 5 3.04 -7.48 5.17
CA GLU A 5 2.02 -6.86 6.00
C GLU A 5 1.98 -5.35 5.69
N ILE A 6 0.79 -4.76 5.54
CA ILE A 6 0.61 -3.32 5.32
C ILE A 6 -0.08 -2.70 6.54
N GLY A 7 0.67 -1.89 7.29
CA GLY A 7 0.16 -0.90 8.24
C GLY A 7 -0.90 -1.36 9.26
N GLY A 8 -1.52 -0.38 9.92
CA GLY A 8 -2.68 -0.60 10.79
C GLY A 8 -4.00 -0.52 10.01
N SER A 9 -5.12 -0.82 10.66
CA SER A 9 -6.46 -0.77 10.04
C SER A 9 -6.74 0.55 9.34
N ARG A 10 -6.43 1.70 9.98
CA ARG A 10 -6.63 3.02 9.37
C ARG A 10 -5.81 3.24 8.10
N THR A 11 -4.58 2.73 8.06
CA THR A 11 -3.73 2.80 6.86
C THR A 11 -4.33 1.97 5.73
N ILE A 12 -4.83 0.77 6.05
CA ILE A 12 -5.49 -0.09 5.06
C ILE A 12 -6.76 0.57 4.53
N ASP A 13 -7.60 1.12 5.40
CA ASP A 13 -8.83 1.80 5.01
C ASP A 13 -8.53 2.97 4.05
N GLY A 14 -7.55 3.81 4.39
CA GLY A 14 -7.13 4.93 3.55
C GLY A 14 -6.56 4.49 2.20
N LEU A 15 -5.69 3.47 2.18
CA LEU A 15 -5.15 2.91 0.95
C LEU A 15 -6.24 2.26 0.09
N ARG A 16 -7.26 1.66 0.70
CA ARG A 16 -8.41 1.08 0.01
C ARG A 16 -9.26 2.15 -0.66
N LEU A 17 -9.49 3.28 0.00
CA LEU A 17 -10.17 4.43 -0.59
C LEU A 17 -9.39 5.00 -1.78
N MET A 18 -8.07 5.15 -1.64
CA MET A 18 -7.19 5.62 -2.72
C MET A 18 -7.23 4.68 -3.93
N ILE A 19 -7.04 3.38 -3.70
CA ILE A 19 -7.03 2.36 -4.75
C ILE A 19 -8.42 2.22 -5.39
N GLY A 20 -9.49 2.33 -4.60
CA GLY A 20 -10.87 2.38 -5.08
C GLY A 20 -11.15 3.59 -5.96
N ALA A 21 -10.60 4.76 -5.63
CA ALA A 21 -10.72 5.96 -6.45
C ALA A 21 -9.97 5.83 -7.80
N ALA A 22 -8.87 5.06 -7.84
CA ALA A 22 -8.08 4.85 -9.06
C ALA A 22 -8.65 3.76 -9.98
N PHE A 23 -9.18 2.66 -9.43
CA PHE A 23 -9.55 1.47 -10.20
C PHE A 23 -10.98 0.96 -9.99
N GLY A 24 -11.78 1.64 -9.18
CA GLY A 24 -13.09 1.13 -8.73
C GLY A 24 -12.95 0.09 -7.62
N GLU A 25 -14.07 -0.48 -7.18
CA GLU A 25 -14.07 -1.51 -6.12
C GLU A 25 -13.20 -2.72 -6.50
N ASN A 26 -12.34 -3.14 -5.58
CA ASN A 26 -11.43 -4.28 -5.76
C ASN A 26 -11.12 -4.94 -4.41
N GLY A 27 -10.64 -6.20 -4.47
CA GLY A 27 -10.28 -7.00 -3.30
C GLY A 27 -8.81 -6.92 -2.89
N TYR A 28 -8.03 -5.98 -3.44
CA TYR A 28 -6.58 -5.94 -3.27
C TYR A 28 -6.13 -5.69 -1.82
N LEU A 29 -6.98 -5.05 -1.02
CA LEU A 29 -6.72 -4.64 0.37
C LEU A 29 -7.75 -5.20 1.36
N ASP A 30 -8.30 -6.39 1.08
CA ASP A 30 -9.25 -7.07 1.96
C ASP A 30 -8.60 -7.59 3.25
N THR A 31 -7.29 -7.79 3.23
CA THR A 31 -6.50 -8.25 4.38
C THR A 31 -5.27 -7.37 4.60
N ARG A 32 -4.63 -7.52 5.76
CA ARG A 32 -3.35 -6.83 6.05
C ARG A 32 -2.18 -7.40 5.26
N LEU A 33 -2.28 -8.65 4.79
CA LEU A 33 -1.24 -9.31 4.02
C LEU A 33 -1.53 -9.10 2.54
N VAL A 34 -0.57 -8.48 1.87
CA VAL A 34 -0.71 -8.02 0.49
C VAL A 34 0.44 -8.60 -0.31
N GLU A 35 0.13 -9.17 -1.46
CA GLU A 35 1.15 -9.70 -2.36
C GLU A 35 2.12 -8.60 -2.78
N VAL A 36 3.41 -8.92 -2.90
CA VAL A 36 4.44 -7.95 -3.30
C VAL A 36 4.08 -7.16 -4.58
N PRO A 37 3.53 -7.76 -5.65
CA PRO A 37 3.08 -7.01 -6.83
C PRO A 37 1.99 -5.98 -6.54
N ILE A 38 1.05 -6.30 -5.64
CA ILE A 38 -0.01 -5.38 -5.22
C ILE A 38 0.57 -4.26 -4.35
N ALA A 39 1.53 -4.56 -3.48
CA ALA A 39 2.26 -3.54 -2.72
C ALA A 39 3.00 -2.54 -3.62
N LEU A 40 3.65 -3.04 -4.68
CA LEU A 40 4.27 -2.19 -5.71
C LEU A 40 3.25 -1.33 -6.44
N LEU A 41 2.10 -1.90 -6.83
CA LEU A 41 1.00 -1.14 -7.43
C LEU A 41 0.52 -0.02 -6.50
N ILE A 42 0.34 -0.32 -5.21
CA ILE A 42 -0.06 0.67 -4.20
C ILE A 42 0.95 1.82 -4.14
N ILE A 43 2.25 1.52 -4.15
CA ILE A 43 3.31 2.54 -4.16
C ILE A 43 3.19 3.43 -5.40
N GLU A 44 3.03 2.86 -6.59
CA GLU A 44 2.94 3.64 -7.82
C GLU A 44 1.69 4.51 -7.88
N VAL A 45 0.55 3.99 -7.44
CA VAL A 45 -0.70 4.76 -7.33
C VAL A 45 -0.55 5.88 -6.30
N ALA A 46 0.04 5.57 -5.14
CA ALA A 46 0.24 6.55 -4.09
C ALA A 46 1.14 7.72 -4.55
N LYS A 47 2.19 7.45 -5.35
CA LYS A 47 3.07 8.50 -5.89
C LYS A 47 2.30 9.53 -6.71
N ILE A 48 1.33 9.12 -7.53
CA ILE A 48 0.53 10.01 -8.39
C ILE A 48 -0.72 10.57 -7.71
N ALA A 49 -1.22 9.92 -6.65
CA ALA A 49 -2.41 10.36 -5.92
C ALA A 49 -2.21 11.71 -5.23
N GLU A 50 -3.29 12.48 -5.05
CA GLU A 50 -3.28 13.66 -4.18
C GLU A 50 -2.96 13.27 -2.74
N ASP A 51 -2.30 14.16 -1.99
CA ASP A 51 -2.05 13.95 -0.56
C ASP A 51 -3.31 14.28 0.23
N ARG A 52 -4.11 13.26 0.53
CA ARG A 52 -5.35 13.36 1.30
C ARG A 52 -5.20 12.63 2.62
N ASP A 53 -5.53 13.31 3.72
CA ASP A 53 -5.46 12.73 5.07
C ASP A 53 -6.31 11.46 5.22
N GLU A 54 -7.44 11.40 4.52
CA GLU A 54 -8.31 10.21 4.46
C GLU A 54 -7.62 9.00 3.83
N TRP A 55 -6.75 9.23 2.85
CA TRP A 55 -5.99 8.19 2.16
C TRP A 55 -4.71 7.84 2.91
N PHE A 56 -4.09 8.84 3.55
CA PHE A 56 -2.79 8.73 4.20
C PHE A 56 -2.82 9.32 5.61
N PRO A 57 -3.43 8.63 6.60
CA PRO A 57 -3.58 9.16 7.96
C PRO A 57 -2.26 9.40 8.71
N CYS A 58 -1.16 8.83 8.21
CA CYS A 58 0.20 9.01 8.73
C CYS A 58 1.08 9.83 7.77
N GLY A 59 0.50 10.46 6.73
CA GLY A 59 1.19 11.16 5.65
C GLY A 59 1.54 10.24 4.47
N LYS A 60 1.37 10.77 3.25
CA LYS A 60 1.59 10.03 1.99
C LYS A 60 2.99 9.44 1.88
N TRP A 61 4.01 10.28 2.05
CA TRP A 61 5.40 9.86 1.84
C TRP A 61 5.88 8.88 2.92
N ALA A 62 5.46 9.08 4.18
CA ALA A 62 5.75 8.13 5.25
C ALA A 62 5.12 6.75 4.96
N THR A 63 3.89 6.74 4.44
CA THR A 63 3.20 5.51 4.04
C THR A 63 3.92 4.82 2.87
N ILE A 64 4.30 5.56 1.83
CA ILE A 64 5.05 5.04 0.68
C ILE A 64 6.38 4.43 1.12
N GLN A 65 7.17 5.17 1.91
CA GLN A 65 8.48 4.70 2.38
C GLN A 65 8.36 3.45 3.26
N ALA A 66 7.34 3.38 4.12
CA ALA A 66 7.10 2.20 4.94
C ALA A 66 6.79 0.95 4.11
N ILE A 67 5.96 1.08 3.07
CA ILE A 67 5.65 -0.04 2.16
C ILE A 67 6.88 -0.42 1.34
N GLN A 68 7.62 0.57 0.80
CA GLN A 68 8.85 0.34 0.04
C GLN A 68 9.89 -0.43 0.87
N GLY A 69 10.14 -0.03 2.11
CA GLY A 69 11.09 -0.74 2.98
C GLY A 69 10.69 -2.19 3.26
N ARG A 70 9.38 -2.48 3.38
CA ARG A 70 8.88 -3.86 3.53
C ARG A 70 9.07 -4.67 2.25
N VAL A 71 8.74 -4.10 1.09
CA VAL A 71 8.96 -4.75 -0.22
C VAL A 71 10.44 -5.04 -0.45
N GLU A 72 11.33 -4.07 -0.20
CA GLU A 72 12.77 -4.25 -0.37
C GLU A 72 13.33 -5.33 0.56
N ASN A 73 12.84 -5.39 1.80
CA ASN A 73 13.26 -6.43 2.73
C ASN A 73 12.81 -7.82 2.26
N GLU A 74 11.58 -7.94 1.75
CA GLU A 74 11.08 -9.20 1.19
C GLU A 74 11.89 -9.63 -0.04
N LEU A 75 12.12 -8.71 -0.98
CA LEU A 75 12.91 -8.98 -2.19
C LEU A 75 14.36 -9.40 -1.88
N LYS A 76 14.98 -8.85 -0.82
CA LYS A 76 16.31 -9.27 -0.37
C LYS A 76 16.36 -10.71 0.15
N THR A 77 15.24 -11.30 0.55
CA THR A 77 15.23 -12.72 0.96
C THR A 77 15.14 -13.67 -0.23
N LEU A 78 14.84 -13.16 -1.42
CA LEU A 78 14.68 -13.94 -2.65
C LEU A 78 15.95 -13.97 -3.52
N PHE A 79 16.92 -13.07 -3.29
CA PHE A 79 18.17 -12.92 -4.06
C PHE A 79 19.40 -12.88 -3.16
#